data_AF-A0A920I7N2-F1
#
_entry.id   AF-A0A920I7N2-F1
#
_cell.length_a   1.000
_cell.length_b   1.000
_cell.length_c   1.000
_cell.angle_alpha   90.00
_cell.angle_beta   90.00
_cell.angle_gamma   90.00
#
_symmetry.space_group_name_H-M   'P 1'
#
loop_
_entity.id
_entity.type
_entity.pdbx_description
1 polymer ?
#
loop_
_entity_poly.entity_id
_entity_poly.type
_entity_poly.pdbx_seq_one_letter_code
_entity_poly.pdbx_strand_id
1 'polypeptide(L)' 'MAVGQKTIDYGEGSAEKAGFPMQPYWFRKNSDFFNIEQGLQKTGFSKREIDGILGDNWYKFYEEEFGH' A
#
# COMPACT_ATOMS: atom_id res chain seq x y z
N MET A 1 -18.37 -32.25 12.41
CA MET A 1 -17.10 -31.64 11.95
C MET A 1 -17.39 -30.91 10.66
N ALA A 2 -17.56 -29.59 10.68
CA ALA A 2 -17.70 -28.80 9.46
C ALA A 2 -16.31 -28.30 9.05
N VAL A 3 -15.72 -28.89 8.02
CA VAL A 3 -14.56 -28.31 7.34
C VAL A 3 -15.10 -27.10 6.59
N GLY A 4 -14.81 -25.90 7.09
CA GLY A 4 -15.15 -24.67 6.39
C GLY A 4 -14.49 -24.70 5.01
N GLN A 5 -15.27 -24.50 3.94
CA GLN A 5 -14.73 -24.25 2.62
C GLN A 5 -13.83 -23.01 2.71
N LYS A 6 -12.52 -23.21 2.63
CA LYS A 6 -11.58 -22.11 2.45
C LYS A 6 -11.82 -21.55 1.05
N THR A 7 -12.57 -20.44 0.97
CA THR A 7 -12.68 -19.67 -0.27
C THR A 7 -11.29 -19.29 -0.71
N ILE A 8 -10.97 -19.56 -1.98
CA ILE A 8 -9.70 -19.15 -2.57
C ILE A 8 -9.74 -17.62 -2.64
N ASP A 9 -8.85 -16.98 -1.90
CA ASP A 9 -8.60 -15.56 -1.98
C ASP A 9 -7.64 -15.33 -3.16
N TYR A 10 -8.13 -14.66 -4.20
CA TYR A 10 -7.34 -14.31 -5.39
C TYR A 10 -6.65 -12.94 -5.23
N GLY A 11 -6.70 -12.34 -4.04
CA GLY A 11 -6.25 -10.97 -3.77
C GLY A 11 -7.09 -9.97 -4.56
N GLU A 12 -6.43 -9.08 -5.30
CA GLU A 12 -7.09 -8.16 -6.23
C GLU A 12 -7.56 -8.83 -7.54
N GLY A 13 -7.22 -10.11 -7.75
CA GLY A 13 -7.52 -10.86 -8.96
C GLY A 13 -8.85 -11.63 -8.90
N SER A 14 -9.09 -12.43 -9.93
CA SER A 14 -10.21 -13.38 -9.97
C SER A 14 -9.74 -14.76 -10.42
N ALA A 15 -10.63 -15.75 -10.34
CA ALA A 15 -10.35 -17.09 -10.88
C ALA A 15 -9.95 -17.07 -12.37
N GLU A 16 -10.47 -16.11 -13.14
CA GLU A 16 -10.17 -15.95 -14.57
C GLU A 16 -8.99 -15.01 -14.86
N LYS A 17 -8.62 -14.17 -13.88
CA LYS A 17 -7.49 -13.24 -13.96
C LYS A 17 -6.68 -13.33 -12.68
N ALA A 18 -5.93 -14.41 -12.58
CA ALA A 18 -5.04 -14.63 -11.45
C ALA A 18 -3.89 -13.62 -11.47
N GLY A 19 -3.66 -12.95 -10.34
CA GLY A 19 -2.54 -12.03 -10.15
C GLY A 19 -2.98 -10.56 -10.04
N PHE A 20 -2.01 -9.71 -9.76
CA PHE A 20 -2.23 -8.27 -9.65
C PHE A 20 -2.61 -7.65 -11.00
N PRO A 21 -3.46 -6.62 -11.01
CA PRO A 21 -3.74 -5.87 -12.23
C PRO A 21 -2.45 -5.24 -12.79
N MET A 22 -2.53 -4.80 -14.05
CA MET A 22 -1.47 -3.99 -14.63
C MET A 22 -1.29 -2.74 -13.77
N GLN A 23 -0.10 -2.61 -13.20
CA GLN A 23 0.24 -1.50 -12.33
C GLN A 23 0.16 -0.18 -13.09
N PRO A 24 -0.31 0.90 -12.43
CA PRO A 24 -0.43 2.20 -13.07
C PRO A 24 0.94 2.69 -13.57
N TYR A 25 0.95 3.49 -14.63
CA TYR A 25 2.20 3.93 -15.27
C TYR A 25 3.14 4.71 -14.34
N TRP A 26 2.59 5.32 -13.29
CA TRP A 26 3.33 6.09 -12.29
C TRP A 26 3.81 5.25 -11.11
N PHE A 27 3.44 3.96 -11.01
CA PHE A 27 3.89 3.06 -9.94
C PHE A 27 3.94 1.61 -10.42
N ARG A 28 4.88 1.28 -11.31
CA ARG A 28 5.01 -0.08 -11.87
C ARG A 28 5.89 -0.99 -11.03
N LYS A 29 6.77 -0.40 -10.23
CA LYS A 29 7.77 -1.10 -9.42
C LYS A 29 8.14 -0.26 -8.20
N ASN A 30 8.74 -0.88 -7.19
CA ASN A 30 9.09 -0.22 -5.93
C ASN A 30 10.02 0.99 -6.10
N SER A 31 10.86 1.01 -7.14
CA SER A 31 11.69 2.20 -7.44
C SER A 31 10.89 3.42 -7.90
N ASP A 32 9.59 3.28 -8.19
CA ASP A 32 8.70 4.38 -8.57
C ASP A 32 8.05 5.04 -7.34
N PHE A 33 8.40 4.65 -6.11
CA PHE A 33 7.79 5.18 -4.88
C PHE A 33 7.91 6.71 -4.76
N PHE A 34 8.97 7.30 -5.32
CA PHE A 34 9.14 8.75 -5.39
C PHE A 34 8.01 9.47 -6.16
N ASN A 35 7.28 8.78 -7.06
CA ASN A 35 6.15 9.37 -7.77
C ASN A 35 4.97 9.65 -6.83
N ILE A 36 4.82 8.89 -5.74
CA ILE A 36 3.81 9.14 -4.70
C ILE A 36 4.12 10.47 -4.02
N GLU A 37 5.38 10.68 -3.61
CA GLU A 37 5.85 11.93 -3.03
C GLU A 37 5.55 13.12 -3.96
N GLN A 38 5.96 13.02 -5.23
CA GLN A 38 5.71 14.08 -6.21
C GLN A 38 4.22 14.34 -6.44
N GLY A 39 3.39 13.29 -6.47
CA GLY A 39 1.94 13.43 -6.64
C GLY A 39 1.29 14.18 -5.48
N LEU A 40 1.69 13.87 -4.24
CA LEU A 40 1.21 14.54 -3.05
C LEU A 40 1.66 16.01 -3.01
N GLN A 41 2.92 16.30 -3.35
CA GLN A 41 3.42 17.68 -3.47
C GLN A 41 2.61 18.49 -4.49
N LYS A 42 2.36 17.93 -5.68
CA LYS A 42 1.55 18.57 -6.73
C LYS A 42 0.10 18.82 -6.32
N THR A 43 -0.42 18.01 -5.39
CA THR A 43 -1.78 18.15 -4.86
C THR A 43 -1.87 19.22 -3.76
N GLY A 44 -0.72 19.73 -3.26
CA GLY A 44 -0.66 20.81 -2.27
C GLY A 44 -0.43 20.37 -0.83
N PHE A 45 -0.08 19.10 -0.60
CA PHE A 45 0.30 18.64 0.73
C PHE A 45 1.62 19.28 1.18
N SER A 46 1.70 19.61 2.47
CA SER A 46 2.94 20.08 3.09
C SER A 46 3.94 18.92 3.21
N LYS A 47 5.24 19.26 3.30
CA LYS A 47 6.31 18.27 3.52
C LYS A 47 6.04 17.39 4.75
N ARG A 48 5.54 17.98 5.83
CA ARG A 48 5.19 17.26 7.07
C ARG A 48 4.09 16.23 6.85
N GLU A 49 3.05 16.57 6.10
CA GLU A 49 1.95 15.63 5.81
C GLU A 49 2.44 14.50 4.90
N ILE A 50 3.28 14.83 3.90
CA ILE A 50 3.88 13.84 3.01
C ILE A 50 4.74 12.86 3.79
N ASP A 51 5.64 13.33 4.66
CA ASP A 51 6.49 12.47 5.48
C ASP A 51 5.66 11.56 6.39
N GLY A 52 4.58 12.12 6.96
CA GLY A 52 3.56 11.38 7.70
C GLY A 52 2.97 10.23 6.88
N ILE A 53 2.49 10.52 5.67
CA ILE A 53 1.85 9.54 4.78
C ILE A 53 2.84 8.47 4.30
N LEU A 54 4.06 8.88 3.95
CA LEU A 54 5.06 7.98 3.35
C LEU A 54 5.71 7.03 4.36
N GLY A 55 5.74 7.36 5.65
CA GLY A 55 6.30 6.45 6.63
C GLY A 55 6.19 6.87 8.09
N ASP A 56 6.27 8.16 8.41
CA ASP A 56 6.41 8.59 9.81
C ASP A 56 5.19 8.21 10.66
N ASN A 57 3.98 8.24 10.11
CA ASN A 57 2.80 7.82 10.86
C ASN A 57 2.79 6.32 11.12
N TRP A 58 3.21 5.51 10.14
CA TRP A 58 3.31 4.07 10.30
C TRP A 58 4.42 3.69 11.28
N TYR A 59 5.58 4.35 11.19
CA TYR A 59 6.69 4.16 12.12
C TYR A 59 6.23 4.40 13.56
N LYS A 60 5.57 5.54 13.83
CA LYS A 60 5.04 5.86 15.16
C LYS A 60 4.03 4.83 15.65
N PHE A 61 3.10 4.42 14.80
CA PHE A 61 2.14 3.38 15.16
C PHE A 61 2.84 2.08 15.57
N TYR A 62 3.83 1.61 14.81
CA TYR A 62 4.55 0.39 15.16
C TYR A 62 5.37 0.52 16.45
N GLU A 63 5.99 1.68 16.67
CA GLU A 63 6.69 1.99 17.92
C GLU A 63 5.74 1.98 19.12
N GLU A 64 4.57 2.62 19.01
CA GLU A 64 3.57 2.71 20.07
C GLU A 64 2.94 1.35 20.41
N GLU A 65 2.58 0.56 19.39
CA GLU A 65 1.83 -0.69 19.58
C GLU A 65 2.69 -1.93 19.83
N PHE A 66 3.96 -1.93 19.39
CA PHE A 66 4.81 -3.13 19.43
C PHE A 66 6.24 -2.88 19.97
N GLY A 67 6.60 -1.66 20.33
CA GLY A 67 7.97 -1.28 20.73
C GLY A 67 8.40 -1.68 22.15
N HIS A 68 7.74 -2.66 22.77
CA HIS A 68 8.01 -3.12 24.15
C HIS A 68 8.65 -4.50 24.21
#